data_AF-A0A017TDT7-F1
#
_entry.id   AF-A0A017TDT7-F1
#
_cell.length_a   1.000
_cell.length_b   1.000
_cell.length_c   1.000
_cell.angle_alpha   90.00
_cell.angle_beta   90.00
_cell.angle_gamma   90.00
#
_symmetry.space_group_name_H-M   'P 1'
#
loop_
_entity.id
_entity.type
_entity.pdbx_description
1 polymer ?
#
loop_
_entity_poly.entity_id
_entity_poly.type
_entity_poly.pdbx_seq_one_letter_code
_entity_poly.pdbx_strand_id
1 'polypeptide(L)'
;MTDIAPRAPRASAADAGDLDPPEAQERRQRLVDELIAIGDARSKPVIEALRRVPRHLFVPPTEARYAYDNRPLVIGHEQTISQPTVVAMMTEALDLDASSRVLEIGTGSAYQTAILSLLAAEVWSIERIPWLAAQAEDRLQRLGCANVHVRFGDGYEGWAERAPFDRIVITAAPPAIPGALLDQLADGGILIAPIGSGQNQDLVRIHKAEGRLHQESLGAVRFVPMLPGRSGSTPGSAGLP
;
A
#
# COMPACT_ATOMS: atom_id res chain seq x y z
N MET A 1 -11.63 -7.69 -32.46
CA MET A 1 -10.18 -7.85 -32.24
C MET A 1 -9.59 -6.46 -32.19
N THR A 2 -9.57 -5.86 -31.01
CA THR A 2 -8.96 -4.53 -30.82
C THR A 2 -7.56 -4.78 -30.34
N ASP A 3 -6.62 -4.48 -31.22
CA ASP A 3 -5.18 -4.61 -31.02
C ASP A 3 -4.75 -3.63 -29.93
N ILE A 4 -4.46 -4.15 -28.73
CA ILE A 4 -3.92 -3.34 -27.64
C ILE A 4 -2.41 -3.24 -27.90
N ALA A 5 -2.02 -2.16 -28.57
CA ALA A 5 -0.62 -1.81 -28.73
C ALA A 5 0.09 -1.80 -27.36
N PRO A 6 1.34 -2.28 -27.27
CA PRO A 6 2.09 -2.29 -26.02
C PRO A 6 2.29 -0.85 -25.53
N ARG A 7 1.73 -0.55 -24.36
CA ARG A 7 1.89 0.75 -23.70
C ARG A 7 3.35 0.89 -23.29
N ALA A 8 3.97 2.03 -23.63
CA ALA A 8 5.34 2.35 -23.28
C ALA A 8 5.62 2.12 -21.77
N PRO A 9 6.86 1.74 -21.38
CA PRO A 9 7.19 1.50 -19.98
C PRO A 9 6.85 2.72 -19.13
N ARG A 10 6.01 2.52 -18.11
CA ARG A 10 5.66 3.55 -17.12
C ARG A 10 6.92 3.92 -16.33
N ALA A 11 7.25 5.22 -16.39
CA ALA A 11 8.32 5.96 -15.73
C ALA A 11 9.61 5.15 -15.49
N SER A 12 10.61 5.38 -16.33
CA SER A 12 11.98 4.95 -16.04
C SER A 12 12.43 5.57 -14.71
N ALA A 13 12.95 4.74 -13.81
CA ALA A 13 13.72 5.19 -12.64
C ALA A 13 15.02 5.95 -13.02
N ALA A 14 15.17 6.35 -14.28
CA ALA A 14 16.36 6.96 -14.86
C ALA A 14 16.60 8.42 -14.43
N ASP A 15 15.60 9.10 -13.85
CA ASP A 15 15.77 10.46 -13.28
C ASP A 15 16.08 10.46 -11.78
N ALA A 16 16.23 9.29 -11.15
CA ALA A 16 16.58 9.17 -9.73
C ALA A 16 18.11 9.16 -9.48
N GLY A 17 18.94 9.52 -10.46
CA GLY A 17 20.41 9.32 -10.42
C GLY A 17 21.11 9.93 -9.19
N ASP A 18 20.65 11.08 -8.71
CA ASP A 18 21.15 11.72 -7.47
C ASP A 18 20.43 11.23 -6.19
N LEU A 19 19.27 10.59 -6.33
CA LEU A 19 18.43 10.18 -5.21
C LEU A 19 18.61 8.71 -4.81
N ASP A 20 19.13 7.85 -5.69
CA ASP A 20 19.31 6.42 -5.45
C ASP A 20 20.78 6.00 -5.65
N PRO A 21 21.67 6.29 -4.68
CA PRO A 21 23.09 6.03 -4.83
C PRO A 21 23.39 4.52 -4.93
N PRO A 22 24.52 4.11 -5.56
CA PRO A 22 24.84 2.69 -5.79
C PRO A 22 24.78 1.82 -4.52
N GLU A 23 25.22 2.34 -3.37
CA GLU A 23 25.12 1.62 -2.09
C GLU A 23 23.66 1.33 -1.70
N ALA A 24 22.75 2.28 -1.90
CA ALA A 24 21.33 2.09 -1.64
C ALA A 24 20.70 1.08 -2.61
N GLN A 25 21.15 1.04 -3.87
CA GLN A 25 20.73 0.04 -4.85
C GLN A 25 21.17 -1.37 -4.44
N GLU A 26 22.43 -1.53 -4.02
CA GLU A 26 22.97 -2.82 -3.56
C GLU A 26 22.23 -3.34 -2.31
N ARG A 27 21.98 -2.45 -1.34
CA ARG A 27 21.19 -2.79 -0.14
C ARG A 27 19.75 -3.18 -0.50
N ARG A 28 19.12 -2.49 -1.44
CA ARG A 28 17.79 -2.85 -1.96
C ARG A 28 17.81 -4.23 -2.60
N GLN A 29 18.79 -4.50 -3.46
CA GLN A 29 18.93 -5.77 -4.15
C GLN A 29 19.08 -6.93 -3.16
N ARG A 30 19.95 -6.79 -2.16
CA ARG A 30 20.11 -7.78 -1.08
C ARG A 30 18.82 -8.03 -0.31
N LEU A 31 18.13 -6.97 0.10
CA LEU A 31 16.82 -7.12 0.77
C LEU A 31 15.84 -7.91 -0.12
N VAL A 32 15.73 -7.58 -1.40
CA VAL A 32 14.79 -8.31 -2.28
C VAL A 32 15.22 -9.76 -2.47
N ASP A 33 16.51 -10.05 -2.57
CA ASP A 33 17.01 -11.42 -2.66
C ASP A 33 16.71 -12.23 -1.38
N GLU A 34 16.77 -11.59 -0.20
CA GLU A 34 16.30 -12.19 1.06
C GLU A 34 14.80 -12.50 1.02
N LEU A 35 13.96 -11.56 0.56
CA LEU A 35 12.51 -11.76 0.44
C LEU A 35 12.14 -12.89 -0.54
N ILE A 36 12.92 -13.07 -1.60
CA ILE A 36 12.78 -14.19 -2.53
C ILE A 36 13.16 -15.51 -1.84
N ALA A 37 14.29 -15.53 -1.14
CA ALA A 37 14.81 -16.74 -0.49
C ALA A 37 13.85 -17.29 0.57
N ILE A 38 13.14 -16.42 1.29
CA ILE A 38 12.13 -16.81 2.30
C ILE A 38 10.72 -17.04 1.72
N GLY A 39 10.51 -16.77 0.43
CA GLY A 39 9.25 -17.03 -0.28
C GLY A 39 8.18 -15.95 -0.17
N ASP A 40 8.51 -14.79 0.41
CA ASP A 40 7.60 -13.65 0.59
C ASP A 40 7.39 -12.87 -0.71
N ALA A 41 8.41 -12.81 -1.57
CA ALA A 41 8.34 -12.28 -2.93
C ALA A 41 8.57 -13.42 -3.94
N ARG A 42 7.61 -13.64 -4.84
CA ARG A 42 7.56 -14.84 -5.71
C ARG A 42 7.35 -14.49 -7.17
N SER A 43 6.39 -13.62 -7.46
CA SER A 43 6.04 -13.29 -8.83
C SER A 43 7.05 -12.29 -9.41
N LYS A 44 7.40 -12.50 -10.68
CA LYS A 44 8.34 -11.63 -11.39
C LYS A 44 7.93 -10.15 -11.35
N PRO A 45 6.65 -9.78 -11.58
CA PRO A 45 6.22 -8.38 -11.50
C PRO A 45 6.46 -7.75 -10.11
N VAL A 46 6.13 -8.46 -9.03
CA VAL A 46 6.31 -7.96 -7.66
C VAL A 46 7.79 -7.81 -7.32
N ILE A 47 8.62 -8.80 -7.66
CA ILE A 47 10.07 -8.75 -7.47
C ILE A 47 10.68 -7.54 -8.21
N GLU A 48 10.27 -7.32 -9.46
CA GLU A 48 10.74 -6.18 -10.26
C GLU A 48 10.29 -4.84 -9.66
N ALA A 49 9.05 -4.73 -9.17
CA ALA A 49 8.58 -3.53 -8.49
C ALA A 49 9.37 -3.24 -7.21
N LEU A 50 9.61 -4.25 -6.37
CA LEU A 50 10.42 -4.12 -5.14
C LEU A 50 11.87 -3.71 -5.44
N ARG A 51 12.47 -4.22 -6.53
CA ARG A 51 13.82 -3.82 -6.97
C ARG A 51 13.87 -2.41 -7.55
N ARG A 52 12.75 -1.88 -8.04
CA ARG A 52 12.67 -0.54 -8.64
C ARG A 52 12.38 0.56 -7.62
N VAL A 53 11.64 0.30 -6.56
CA VAL A 53 11.22 1.36 -5.62
C VAL A 53 12.29 1.59 -4.54
N PRO A 54 12.94 2.76 -4.51
CA PRO A 54 14.01 3.06 -3.54
C PRO A 54 13.45 3.36 -2.14
N ARG A 55 13.25 2.32 -1.33
CA ARG A 55 12.63 2.40 0.02
C ARG A 55 13.21 3.50 0.94
N HIS A 56 14.50 3.81 0.82
CA HIS A 56 15.16 4.86 1.59
C HIS A 56 14.64 6.29 1.32
N LEU A 57 13.95 6.54 0.20
CA LEU A 57 13.29 7.82 -0.08
C LEU A 57 11.95 7.98 0.66
N PHE A 58 11.46 6.91 1.28
CA PHE A 58 10.17 6.83 1.97
C PHE A 58 10.32 6.85 3.49
N VAL A 59 11.53 7.11 4.00
CA VAL A 59 11.82 7.18 5.44
C VAL A 59 12.47 8.53 5.78
N PRO A 60 12.31 9.01 7.03
CA PRO A 60 13.01 10.22 7.46
C PRO A 60 14.54 10.00 7.48
N PRO A 61 15.35 11.06 7.38
CA PRO A 61 16.82 10.95 7.36
C PRO A 61 17.41 10.18 8.54
N THR A 62 16.77 10.25 9.72
CA THR A 62 17.18 9.52 10.93
C THR A 62 17.07 8.00 10.80
N GLU A 63 16.21 7.52 9.90
CA GLU A 63 15.95 6.10 9.64
C GLU A 63 16.64 5.58 8.36
N ALA A 64 17.30 6.46 7.57
CA ALA A 64 17.86 6.11 6.27
C ALA A 64 18.87 4.94 6.33
N ARG A 65 19.67 4.86 7.39
CA ARG A 65 20.60 3.74 7.62
C ARG A 65 19.91 2.40 7.80
N TYR A 66 18.62 2.38 8.18
CA TYR A 66 17.83 1.17 8.42
C TYR A 66 16.82 0.89 7.30
N ALA A 67 16.77 1.72 6.26
CA ALA A 67 15.74 1.67 5.22
C ALA A 67 15.55 0.29 4.57
N TYR A 68 16.60 -0.52 4.52
CA TYR A 68 16.60 -1.85 3.92
C TYR A 68 16.71 -2.99 4.94
N ASP A 69 16.55 -2.70 6.22
CA ASP A 69 16.33 -3.74 7.22
C ASP A 69 14.93 -4.32 7.04
N ASN A 70 14.77 -5.64 7.19
CA ASN A 70 13.45 -6.27 7.13
C ASN A 70 12.65 -6.04 8.42
N ARG A 71 12.32 -4.78 8.74
CA ARG A 71 11.51 -4.34 9.90
C ARG A 71 10.71 -3.07 9.58
N PRO A 72 9.65 -2.75 10.35
CA PRO A 72 8.99 -1.46 10.22
C PRO A 72 9.86 -0.33 10.77
N LEU A 73 9.71 0.88 10.22
CA LEU A 73 10.45 2.08 10.65
C LEU A 73 9.49 3.24 10.93
N VAL A 74 9.86 4.14 11.84
CA VAL A 74 9.02 5.29 12.19
C VAL A 74 9.06 6.33 11.07
N ILE A 75 7.89 6.87 10.72
CA ILE A 75 7.76 7.92 9.67
C ILE A 75 7.18 9.24 10.22
N GLY A 76 7.09 9.35 11.55
CA GLY A 76 6.46 10.47 12.24
C GLY A 76 4.96 10.27 12.46
N HIS A 77 4.34 11.17 13.22
CA HIS A 77 2.90 11.14 13.54
C HIS A 77 2.39 9.80 14.08
N GLU A 78 3.21 9.10 14.87
CA GLU A 78 2.91 7.77 15.44
C GLU A 78 2.67 6.68 14.37
N GLN A 79 3.08 6.94 13.12
CA GLN A 79 2.95 6.00 12.02
C GLN A 79 4.29 5.32 11.71
N THR A 80 4.20 4.19 11.02
CA THR A 80 5.35 3.42 10.53
C THR A 80 5.21 3.11 9.05
N ILE A 81 6.35 2.96 8.37
CA ILE A 81 6.41 2.24 7.10
C ILE A 81 6.44 0.74 7.39
N SER A 82 5.59 -0.04 6.74
CA SER A 82 5.46 -1.49 6.95
C SER A 82 6.74 -2.25 6.65
N GLN A 83 6.97 -3.35 7.35
CA GLN A 83 8.07 -4.29 7.09
C GLN A 83 8.07 -4.77 5.63
N PRO A 84 9.23 -4.87 4.96
CA PRO A 84 9.33 -5.35 3.57
C PRO A 84 8.66 -6.71 3.30
N THR A 85 8.82 -7.70 4.20
CA THR A 85 8.09 -8.97 4.14
C THR A 85 6.58 -8.77 4.02
N VAL A 86 5.99 -7.95 4.89
CA VAL A 86 4.54 -7.73 4.91
C VAL A 86 4.08 -7.01 3.64
N VAL A 87 4.85 -6.03 3.16
CA VAL A 87 4.60 -5.35 1.87
C VAL A 87 4.61 -6.34 0.71
N ALA A 88 5.61 -7.22 0.62
CA ALA A 88 5.71 -8.23 -0.43
C ALA A 88 4.53 -9.21 -0.36
N MET A 89 4.25 -9.78 0.81
CA MET A 89 3.14 -10.71 1.02
C MET A 89 1.78 -10.11 0.63
N MET A 90 1.50 -8.87 1.07
CA MET A 90 0.25 -8.19 0.72
C MET A 90 0.16 -7.92 -0.78
N THR A 91 1.27 -7.49 -1.41
CA THR A 91 1.30 -7.20 -2.84
C THR A 91 1.12 -8.46 -3.70
N GLU A 92 1.74 -9.58 -3.32
CA GLU A 92 1.51 -10.88 -3.97
C GLU A 92 0.06 -11.34 -3.81
N ALA A 93 -0.50 -11.20 -2.60
CA ALA A 93 -1.85 -11.66 -2.29
C ALA A 93 -2.94 -10.86 -3.03
N LEU A 94 -2.63 -9.63 -3.45
CA LEU A 94 -3.52 -8.83 -4.29
C LEU A 94 -3.65 -9.39 -5.70
N ASP A 95 -2.74 -10.23 -6.20
CA ASP A 95 -2.82 -10.81 -7.56
C ASP A 95 -3.14 -9.75 -8.63
N LEU A 96 -2.25 -8.75 -8.70
CA LEU A 96 -2.40 -7.55 -9.54
C LEU A 96 -2.04 -7.84 -11.00
N ASP A 97 -2.77 -7.19 -11.90
CA ASP A 97 -2.38 -7.04 -13.29
C ASP A 97 -2.34 -5.57 -13.71
N ALA A 98 -1.78 -5.31 -14.90
CA ALA A 98 -1.60 -3.95 -15.43
C ALA A 98 -2.91 -3.19 -15.70
N SER A 99 -4.06 -3.86 -15.67
CA SER A 99 -5.40 -3.29 -15.83
C SER A 99 -6.10 -2.97 -14.50
N SER A 100 -5.60 -3.51 -13.40
CA SER A 100 -6.21 -3.40 -12.07
C SER A 100 -6.34 -1.94 -11.60
N ARG A 101 -7.50 -1.60 -11.03
CA ARG A 101 -7.75 -0.34 -10.29
C ARG A 101 -7.71 -0.63 -8.79
N VAL A 102 -6.79 0.02 -8.10
CA VAL A 102 -6.50 -0.27 -6.69
C VAL A 102 -6.96 0.88 -5.79
N LEU A 103 -7.63 0.54 -4.68
CA LEU A 103 -7.81 1.44 -3.54
C LEU A 103 -6.87 1.03 -2.40
N GLU A 104 -6.03 1.94 -1.94
CA GLU A 104 -5.21 1.80 -0.74
C GLU A 104 -5.77 2.67 0.39
N ILE A 105 -5.88 2.09 1.58
CA ILE A 105 -6.26 2.80 2.80
C ILE A 105 -5.06 2.85 3.73
N GLY A 106 -4.55 4.05 3.98
CA GLY A 106 -3.33 4.31 4.75
C GLY A 106 -2.12 4.57 3.84
N THR A 107 -2.10 5.72 3.16
CA THR A 107 -0.96 6.09 2.29
C THR A 107 0.35 6.12 3.09
N GLY A 108 0.35 6.69 4.30
CA GLY A 108 1.52 6.78 5.16
C GLY A 108 2.72 7.42 4.47
N SER A 109 3.79 6.63 4.27
CA SER A 109 4.98 7.08 3.54
C SER A 109 4.83 7.02 2.02
N ALA A 110 3.78 6.40 1.47
CA ALA A 110 3.59 6.07 0.06
C ALA A 110 4.52 4.99 -0.53
N TYR A 111 5.25 4.22 0.28
CA TYR A 111 6.10 3.13 -0.24
C TYR A 111 5.28 2.01 -0.91
N GLN A 112 4.22 1.54 -0.23
CA GLN A 112 3.30 0.55 -0.80
C GLN A 112 2.60 1.15 -2.04
N THR A 113 2.12 2.39 -1.96
CA THR A 113 1.53 3.11 -3.10
C THR A 113 2.44 3.16 -4.32
N ALA A 114 3.73 3.45 -4.14
CA ALA A 114 4.70 3.48 -5.22
C ALA A 114 4.90 2.09 -5.85
N ILE A 115 4.93 1.02 -5.05
CA ILE A 115 4.98 -0.36 -5.56
C ILE A 115 3.73 -0.68 -6.38
N LEU A 116 2.54 -0.38 -5.85
CA LEU A 116 1.27 -0.60 -6.53
C LEU A 116 1.21 0.17 -7.85
N SER A 117 1.77 1.39 -7.91
CA SER A 117 1.77 2.22 -9.11
C SER A 117 2.48 1.57 -10.32
N LEU A 118 3.47 0.72 -10.05
CA LEU A 118 4.21 -0.01 -11.08
C LEU A 118 3.45 -1.24 -11.60
N LEU A 119 2.48 -1.75 -10.82
CA LEU A 119 1.79 -3.01 -11.07
C LEU A 119 0.36 -2.80 -11.61
N ALA A 120 -0.29 -1.70 -11.26
CA ALA A 120 -1.71 -1.46 -11.50
C ALA A 120 -1.97 -0.37 -12.55
N ALA A 121 -3.18 -0.32 -13.12
CA ALA A 121 -3.59 0.75 -14.03
C ALA A 121 -3.66 2.10 -13.34
N GLU A 122 -4.32 2.16 -12.19
CA GLU A 122 -4.53 3.33 -11.33
C GLU A 122 -4.46 2.92 -9.87
N VAL A 123 -3.92 3.82 -9.03
CA VAL A 123 -3.90 3.65 -7.57
C VAL A 123 -4.54 4.86 -6.92
N TRP A 124 -5.55 4.62 -6.11
CA TRP A 124 -6.28 5.62 -5.33
C TRP A 124 -5.92 5.38 -3.87
N SER A 125 -5.29 6.34 -3.21
CA SER A 125 -4.78 6.16 -1.84
C SER A 125 -5.37 7.20 -0.89
N ILE A 126 -5.87 6.76 0.26
CA ILE A 126 -6.46 7.63 1.28
C ILE A 126 -5.55 7.69 2.50
N GLU A 127 -5.29 8.90 2.98
CA GLU A 127 -4.55 9.16 4.20
C GLU A 127 -5.33 10.09 5.12
N ARG A 128 -5.40 9.75 6.41
CA ARG A 128 -6.14 10.53 7.40
C ARG A 128 -5.31 11.63 8.05
N ILE A 129 -3.99 11.64 7.89
CA ILE A 129 -3.09 12.65 8.46
C ILE A 129 -2.69 13.64 7.36
N PRO A 130 -3.10 14.92 7.42
CA PRO A 130 -2.94 15.84 6.30
C PRO A 130 -1.48 16.08 5.93
N TRP A 131 -0.58 16.10 6.92
CA TRP A 131 0.85 16.22 6.67
C TRP A 131 1.41 15.02 5.89
N LEU A 132 1.05 13.79 6.27
CA LEU A 132 1.49 12.59 5.55
C LEU A 132 0.92 12.54 4.13
N ALA A 133 -0.36 12.91 3.96
CA ALA A 133 -1.00 12.95 2.64
C ALA A 133 -0.24 13.89 1.69
N ALA A 134 0.08 15.11 2.14
CA ALA A 134 0.82 16.09 1.34
C ALA A 134 2.26 15.63 1.03
N GLN A 135 2.96 15.04 2.01
CA GLN A 135 4.31 14.52 1.80
C GLN A 135 4.35 13.32 0.85
N ALA A 136 3.34 12.45 0.93
CA ALA A 136 3.19 11.32 0.03
C ALA A 136 2.97 11.78 -1.41
N GLU A 137 2.08 12.76 -1.63
CA GLU A 137 1.80 13.32 -2.95
C GLU A 137 3.05 13.97 -3.58
N ASP A 138 3.78 14.82 -2.86
CA ASP A 138 5.05 15.41 -3.33
C ASP A 138 6.07 14.34 -3.71
N ARG A 139 6.25 13.33 -2.85
CA ARG A 139 7.20 12.23 -3.07
C ARG A 139 6.83 11.43 -4.33
N LEU A 140 5.56 11.05 -4.47
CA LEU A 140 5.08 10.27 -5.62
C LEU A 140 5.19 11.06 -6.92
N GLN A 141 4.92 12.37 -6.90
CA GLN A 141 5.10 13.24 -8.05
C GLN A 141 6.58 13.30 -8.48
N ARG A 142 7.51 13.49 -7.53
CA ARG A 142 8.96 13.51 -7.79
C ARG A 142 9.49 12.19 -8.32
N LEU A 143 8.87 11.07 -7.94
CA LEU A 143 9.20 9.73 -8.43
C LEU A 143 8.49 9.37 -9.75
N GLY A 144 7.67 10.26 -10.31
CA GLY A 144 6.99 10.04 -11.59
C GLY A 144 5.84 9.05 -11.53
N CYS A 145 5.25 8.80 -10.36
CA CYS A 145 4.09 7.93 -10.15
C CYS A 145 2.79 8.62 -10.66
N ALA A 146 2.68 8.82 -11.97
CA ALA A 146 1.63 9.62 -12.60
C ALA A 146 0.21 9.01 -12.56
N ASN A 147 0.09 7.71 -12.22
CA ASN A 147 -1.18 6.99 -12.10
C ASN A 147 -1.66 6.85 -10.65
N VAL A 148 -1.14 7.68 -9.75
CA VAL A 148 -1.51 7.69 -8.34
C VAL A 148 -2.32 8.93 -7.99
N HIS A 149 -3.38 8.74 -7.23
CA HIS A 149 -4.23 9.80 -6.69
C HIS A 149 -4.28 9.69 -5.17
N VAL A 150 -3.74 10.68 -4.46
CA VAL A 150 -3.76 10.73 -3.00
C VAL A 150 -4.88 11.65 -2.53
N ARG A 151 -5.60 11.26 -1.48
CA ARG A 151 -6.61 12.10 -0.84
C ARG A 151 -6.47 12.09 0.67
N PHE A 152 -6.51 13.30 1.25
CA PHE A 152 -6.76 13.47 2.67
C PHE A 152 -8.23 13.13 2.98
N GLY A 153 -8.48 12.06 3.73
CA GLY A 153 -9.83 11.55 3.95
C GLY A 153 -9.94 10.50 5.05
N ASP A 154 -11.17 10.10 5.35
CA ASP A 154 -11.43 8.95 6.22
C ASP A 154 -11.39 7.66 5.40
N GLY A 155 -10.51 6.74 5.78
CA GLY A 155 -10.39 5.45 5.11
C GLY A 155 -11.61 4.55 5.31
N TYR A 156 -12.40 4.75 6.37
CA TYR A 156 -13.62 3.96 6.62
C TYR A 156 -14.69 4.18 5.55
N GLU A 157 -14.70 5.35 4.91
CA GLU A 157 -15.66 5.72 3.87
C GLU A 157 -15.27 5.19 2.48
N GLY A 158 -14.01 4.75 2.31
CA GLY A 158 -13.46 4.44 0.99
C GLY A 158 -13.51 5.64 0.05
N TRP A 159 -13.55 5.40 -1.26
CA TRP A 159 -13.62 6.42 -2.30
C TRP A 159 -14.77 6.13 -3.28
N ALA A 160 -16.00 6.31 -2.79
CA ALA A 160 -17.22 5.93 -3.50
C ALA A 160 -17.33 6.52 -4.91
N GLU A 161 -16.86 7.74 -5.14
CA GLU A 161 -16.90 8.40 -6.47
C GLU A 161 -15.98 7.75 -7.51
N ARG A 162 -15.10 6.85 -7.08
CA ARG A 162 -14.12 6.15 -7.93
C ARG A 162 -14.30 4.64 -7.94
N ALA A 163 -15.22 4.13 -7.13
CA ALA A 163 -15.64 2.75 -7.10
C ALA A 163 -16.31 2.33 -8.42
N PRO A 164 -16.35 1.03 -8.75
CA PRO A 164 -15.77 -0.08 -7.99
C PRO A 164 -14.25 -0.22 -8.20
N PHE A 165 -13.58 -0.92 -7.28
CA PHE A 165 -12.16 -1.25 -7.34
C PHE A 165 -11.94 -2.74 -7.54
N ASP A 166 -11.00 -3.11 -8.40
CA ASP A 166 -10.60 -4.50 -8.61
C ASP A 166 -9.86 -5.04 -7.39
N ARG A 167 -9.11 -4.16 -6.72
CA ARG A 167 -8.28 -4.51 -5.57
C ARG A 167 -8.39 -3.45 -4.49
N ILE A 168 -8.45 -3.89 -3.24
CA ILE A 168 -8.43 -3.01 -2.08
C ILE A 168 -7.35 -3.49 -1.12
N VAL A 169 -6.55 -2.58 -0.57
CA VAL A 169 -5.55 -2.91 0.43
C VAL A 169 -5.63 -1.93 1.59
N ILE A 170 -5.66 -2.46 2.82
CA ILE A 170 -5.67 -1.65 4.04
C ILE A 170 -4.35 -1.85 4.77
N THR A 171 -3.63 -0.76 5.06
CA THR A 171 -2.31 -0.77 5.70
C THR A 171 -2.36 -0.23 7.13
N ALA A 172 -3.53 -0.30 7.75
CA ALA A 172 -3.80 -0.09 9.17
C ALA A 172 -4.89 -1.09 9.60
N ALA A 173 -4.89 -1.54 10.85
CA ALA A 173 -5.80 -2.58 11.32
C ALA A 173 -7.11 -1.98 11.87
N PRO A 174 -8.25 -2.12 11.17
CA PRO A 174 -9.55 -1.93 11.78
C PRO A 174 -9.95 -3.17 12.64
N PRO A 175 -10.89 -3.02 13.58
CA PRO A 175 -11.42 -4.15 14.35
C PRO A 175 -12.15 -5.17 13.45
N ALA A 176 -12.77 -4.69 12.36
CA ALA A 176 -13.39 -5.49 11.31
C ALA A 176 -13.36 -4.68 10.00
N ILE A 177 -13.49 -5.35 8.85
CA ILE A 177 -13.49 -4.66 7.55
C ILE A 177 -14.68 -3.69 7.45
N PRO A 178 -14.47 -2.41 7.15
CA PRO A 178 -15.56 -1.46 6.92
C PRO A 178 -16.48 -1.91 5.78
N GLY A 179 -17.79 -1.92 6.00
CA GLY A 179 -18.78 -2.32 4.99
C GLY A 179 -18.67 -1.52 3.69
N ALA A 180 -18.39 -0.21 3.78
CA ALA A 180 -18.20 0.65 2.61
C ALA A 180 -17.07 0.17 1.69
N LEU A 181 -16.00 -0.44 2.22
CA LEU A 181 -14.92 -1.00 1.41
C LEU A 181 -15.34 -2.30 0.72
N LEU A 182 -16.17 -3.12 1.36
CA LEU A 182 -16.74 -4.33 0.75
C LEU A 182 -17.74 -4.01 -0.36
N ASP A 183 -18.51 -2.93 -0.18
CA ASP A 183 -19.44 -2.43 -1.19
C ASP A 183 -18.71 -1.87 -2.42
N GLN A 184 -17.57 -1.22 -2.20
CA GLN A 184 -16.73 -0.65 -3.26
C GLN A 184 -15.82 -1.68 -3.95
N LEU A 185 -15.71 -2.90 -3.43
CA LEU A 185 -14.99 -4.00 -4.07
C LEU A 185 -15.81 -4.54 -5.26
N ALA A 186 -15.20 -4.59 -6.44
CA ALA A 186 -15.79 -5.18 -7.65
C ALA A 186 -16.07 -6.68 -7.47
N ASP A 187 -16.99 -7.22 -8.26
CA ASP A 187 -17.10 -8.68 -8.38
C ASP A 187 -15.85 -9.24 -9.07
N GLY A 188 -15.32 -10.36 -8.59
CA GLY A 188 -13.97 -10.85 -8.90
C GLY A 188 -12.84 -10.09 -8.20
N GLY A 189 -13.17 -9.14 -7.31
CA GLY A 189 -12.20 -8.31 -6.62
C GLY A 189 -11.54 -8.99 -5.42
N ILE A 190 -10.35 -8.52 -5.06
CA ILE A 190 -9.60 -8.99 -3.88
C ILE A 190 -9.35 -7.83 -2.91
N LEU A 191 -9.67 -8.04 -1.64
CA LEU A 191 -9.32 -7.13 -0.54
C LEU A 191 -8.31 -7.80 0.39
N ILE A 192 -7.21 -7.11 0.69
CA ILE A 192 -6.20 -7.52 1.68
C ILE A 192 -6.22 -6.53 2.83
N ALA A 193 -6.33 -7.03 4.07
CA ALA A 193 -6.33 -6.17 5.24
C ALA A 193 -5.89 -6.91 6.49
N PRO A 194 -5.12 -6.25 7.38
CA PRO A 194 -5.02 -6.69 8.76
C PRO A 194 -6.34 -6.42 9.48
N ILE A 195 -6.85 -7.36 10.26
CA ILE A 195 -8.01 -7.17 11.13
C ILE A 195 -7.67 -7.54 12.56
N GLY A 196 -8.32 -6.89 13.52
CA GLY A 196 -8.19 -7.20 14.95
C GLY A 196 -7.66 -6.02 15.76
N SER A 197 -7.17 -6.31 16.97
CA SER A 197 -6.79 -5.28 17.92
C SER A 197 -5.60 -5.69 18.79
N GLY A 198 -4.81 -4.69 19.23
CA GLY A 198 -3.65 -4.93 20.09
C GLY A 198 -2.62 -5.85 19.44
N GLN A 199 -2.25 -6.92 20.15
CA GLN A 199 -1.32 -7.94 19.64
C GLN A 199 -2.02 -9.06 18.83
N ASN A 200 -3.34 -9.07 18.79
CA ASN A 200 -4.13 -10.11 18.11
C ASN A 200 -4.66 -9.53 16.79
N GLN A 201 -3.80 -9.51 15.78
CA GLN A 201 -4.18 -9.13 14.42
C GLN A 201 -3.83 -10.23 13.44
N ASP A 202 -4.72 -10.44 12.47
CA ASP A 202 -4.58 -11.44 11.42
C ASP A 202 -4.66 -10.74 10.07
N LEU A 203 -3.78 -11.11 9.14
CA LEU A 203 -3.85 -10.62 7.77
C LEU A 203 -4.84 -11.49 7.03
N VAL A 204 -5.89 -10.88 6.47
CA VAL A 204 -6.92 -11.63 5.75
C VAL A 204 -6.96 -11.26 4.29
N ARG A 205 -7.29 -12.24 3.46
CA ARG A 205 -7.67 -12.06 2.05
C ARG A 205 -9.17 -12.31 1.90
N ILE A 206 -9.86 -11.36 1.29
CA ILE A 206 -11.27 -11.48 0.93
C ILE A 206 -11.37 -11.46 -0.58
N HIS A 207 -11.94 -12.50 -1.17
CA HIS A 207 -12.29 -12.56 -2.58
C HIS A 207 -13.80 -12.43 -2.75
N LYS A 208 -14.24 -11.53 -3.62
CA LYS A 208 -15.67 -11.35 -3.95
C LYS A 208 -15.98 -12.09 -5.24
N ALA A 209 -16.90 -13.04 -5.19
CA ALA A 209 -17.33 -13.80 -6.37
C ALA A 209 -18.85 -13.95 -6.37
N GLU A 210 -19.49 -13.55 -7.46
CA GLU A 210 -20.95 -13.59 -7.62
C GLU A 210 -21.69 -12.90 -6.45
N GLY A 211 -21.14 -11.78 -5.99
CA GLY A 211 -21.64 -11.01 -4.85
C GLY A 211 -21.39 -11.63 -3.47
N ARG A 212 -20.72 -12.78 -3.39
CA ARG A 212 -20.37 -13.45 -2.13
C ARG A 212 -18.93 -13.18 -1.72
N LEU A 213 -18.71 -12.99 -0.43
CA LEU A 213 -17.39 -12.74 0.14
C LEU A 213 -16.81 -14.04 0.70
N HIS A 214 -15.61 -14.39 0.23
CA HIS A 214 -14.84 -15.54 0.70
C HIS A 214 -13.59 -15.03 1.40
N GLN A 215 -13.51 -15.27 2.72
CA GLN A 215 -12.39 -14.81 3.54
C GLN A 215 -11.47 -15.97 3.91
N GLU A 216 -10.16 -15.74 3.85
CA GLU A 216 -9.13 -16.63 4.39
C GLU A 216 -8.08 -15.85 5.18
N SER A 217 -7.44 -16.54 6.12
CA SER A 217 -6.31 -16.03 6.90
C SER A 217 -5.00 -16.27 6.15
N LEU A 218 -4.14 -15.25 6.12
CA LEU A 218 -2.78 -15.29 5.61
C LEU A 218 -1.74 -15.28 6.74
N GLY A 219 -2.17 -15.23 7.99
CA GLY A 219 -1.33 -15.34 9.18
C GLY A 219 -1.20 -14.04 9.99
N ALA A 220 -0.60 -14.20 11.17
CA ALA A 220 -0.48 -13.14 12.16
C ALA A 220 0.39 -11.98 11.67
N VAL A 221 -0.07 -10.76 11.92
CA VAL A 221 0.64 -9.51 11.59
C VAL A 221 0.48 -8.49 12.71
N ARG A 222 1.14 -7.34 12.58
CA ARG A 222 0.92 -6.21 13.49
C ARG A 222 1.04 -4.88 12.76
N PHE A 223 -0.05 -4.13 12.79
CA PHE A 223 -0.23 -2.82 12.19
C PHE A 223 -0.69 -1.80 13.22
N VAL A 224 -0.49 -0.52 12.89
CA VAL A 224 -1.12 0.61 13.57
C VAL A 224 -2.65 0.50 13.44
N PRO A 225 -3.43 1.00 14.42
CA PRO A 225 -4.88 0.94 14.34
C PRO A 225 -5.42 1.85 13.22
N MET A 226 -6.46 1.40 12.53
CA MET A 226 -7.23 2.22 11.61
C MET A 226 -8.25 3.05 12.41
N LEU A 227 -8.00 4.36 12.55
CA LEU A 227 -8.85 5.26 13.34
C LEU A 227 -9.89 5.96 12.45
N PRO A 228 -11.14 6.12 12.92
CA PRO A 228 -12.17 6.84 12.18
C PRO A 228 -11.85 8.34 12.08
N GLY A 229 -12.44 8.97 11.07
CA GLY A 229 -12.31 10.40 10.81
C GLY A 229 -10.92 10.84 10.39
N ARG A 230 -10.84 12.13 10.09
CA ARG A 230 -9.59 12.80 9.70
C ARG A 230 -8.81 13.21 10.94
N SER A 231 -7.49 13.18 10.89
CA SER A 231 -6.66 13.74 11.95
C SER A 231 -6.81 15.26 11.98
N GLY A 232 -7.01 15.83 13.17
CA GLY A 232 -7.23 17.26 13.35
C GLY A 232 -8.67 17.74 13.13
N SER A 233 -9.61 16.88 12.72
CA SER A 233 -11.04 17.17 12.91
C SER A 233 -11.39 16.86 14.37
N THR A 234 -11.91 17.85 15.10
CA THR A 234 -12.46 17.63 16.44
C THR A 234 -13.49 16.51 16.36
N PRO A 235 -13.43 15.48 17.22
CA PRO A 235 -14.52 14.51 17.27
C PRO A 235 -15.80 15.30 17.58
N GLY A 236 -16.76 15.29 16.67
CA GLY A 236 -18.12 15.66 17.03
C GLY A 236 -18.50 14.80 18.22
N SER A 237 -19.03 15.43 19.27
CA SER A 237 -19.43 14.80 20.52
C SER A 237 -20.46 13.68 20.27
N ALA A 238 -19.98 12.48 19.98
CA ALA A 238 -20.76 11.26 20.01
C ALA A 238 -20.20 10.45 21.16
N GLY A 239 -20.92 10.51 22.29
CA GLY A 239 -20.61 9.73 23.47
C GLY A 239 -20.51 8.25 23.11
N LEU A 240 -19.43 7.63 23.54
CA LEU A 240 -19.35 6.17 23.60
C LEU A 240 -20.34 5.71 24.71
N PRO A 241 -21.15 4.68 24.46
CA PRO A 241 -21.96 4.04 25.50
C PRO A 241 -21.09 3.34 26.55
#